data_AF-A0A2I4AK07-F1
#
_entry.id   AF-A0A2I4AK07-F1
#
_cell.length_a   1.000
_cell.length_b   1.000
_cell.length_c   1.000
_cell.angle_alpha   90.00
_cell.angle_beta   90.00
_cell.angle_gamma   90.00
#
_symmetry.space_group_name_H-M   'P 1'
#
loop_
_entity.id
_entity.type
_entity.pdbx_description
1 polymer ?
#
loop_
_entity_poly.entity_id
_entity_poly.type
_entity_poly.pdbx_seq_one_letter_code
_entity_poly.pdbx_strand_id
1 'polypeptide(L)'
;MYQRMMEAVSLTDKLNSVIYYDWFVPEEERHDSAVGRNRENLSAELKLWESYLENVAAGSYLAGAFSLADVVAFPNVAYAFRFGLSAGKYPKLAKYYRLLKDRASIKSSWPPHWLPSPQGYDILKDL
;
A
#
# COMPACT_ATOMS: atom_id res chain seq x y z
N MET A 1 2.56 -16.96 7.71
CA MET A 1 2.23 -15.75 8.49
C MET A 1 3.45 -14.84 8.66
N TYR A 2 4.51 -15.27 9.35
CA TYR A 2 5.70 -14.43 9.61
C TYR A 2 6.38 -13.86 8.36
N GLN A 3 6.52 -14.64 7.29
CA GLN A 3 7.10 -14.15 6.03
C GLN A 3 6.34 -12.93 5.48
N ARG A 4 5.02 -13.02 5.35
CA ARG A 4 4.18 -11.93 4.83
C ARG A 4 4.23 -10.68 5.72
N MET A 5 4.35 -10.86 7.03
CA MET A 5 4.53 -9.74 7.97
C MET A 5 5.85 -9.00 7.70
N MET A 6 6.96 -9.72 7.52
CA MET A 6 8.27 -9.11 7.26
C MET A 6 8.33 -8.44 5.89
N GLU A 7 7.75 -9.08 4.87
CA GLU A 7 7.66 -8.50 3.52
C GLU A 7 6.87 -7.17 3.51
N ALA A 8 5.86 -7.03 4.38
CA ALA A 8 5.08 -5.77 4.47
C ALA A 8 5.93 -4.57 4.91
N VAL A 9 7.03 -4.80 5.63
CA VAL A 9 7.98 -3.72 5.97
C VAL A 9 8.68 -3.21 4.71
N SER A 10 9.07 -4.10 3.80
CA SER A 10 9.64 -3.72 2.50
C SER A 10 8.66 -2.89 1.66
N LEU A 11 7.37 -3.26 1.67
CA LEU A 11 6.32 -2.46 1.01
C LEU A 11 6.25 -1.03 1.56
N THR A 12 6.40 -0.87 2.87
CA THR A 12 6.42 0.45 3.54
C THR A 12 7.55 1.31 2.98
N ASP A 13 8.76 0.75 2.89
CA ASP A 13 9.94 1.45 2.40
C ASP A 13 9.78 1.87 0.93
N LYS A 14 9.26 0.97 0.08
CA LYS A 14 9.02 1.28 -1.34
C LYS A 14 7.97 2.38 -1.52
N LEU A 15 6.88 2.35 -0.75
CA LEU A 15 5.87 3.40 -0.77
C LEU A 15 6.47 4.76 -0.37
N ASN A 16 7.21 4.78 0.75
CA ASN A 16 7.84 5.99 1.26
C ASN A 16 8.87 6.58 0.29
N SER A 17 9.63 5.73 -0.42
CA SER A 17 10.61 6.17 -1.42
C SER A 17 10.03 6.94 -2.61
N VAL A 18 8.72 6.83 -2.85
CA VAL A 18 7.99 7.57 -3.90
C VAL A 18 7.15 8.69 -3.29
N ILE A 19 6.38 8.37 -2.24
CA ILE A 19 5.42 9.32 -1.64
C ILE A 19 6.13 10.50 -0.97
N TYR A 20 7.25 10.23 -0.30
CA TYR A 20 7.97 11.21 0.50
C TYR A 20 9.32 11.60 -0.10
N TYR A 21 9.56 11.29 -1.37
CA TYR A 21 10.85 11.58 -2.02
C TYR A 21 11.24 13.06 -1.86
N ASP A 22 10.34 13.98 -2.21
CA ASP A 22 10.60 15.42 -2.12
C ASP A 22 10.79 15.90 -0.68
N TRP A 23 10.23 15.19 0.31
CA TRP A 23 10.42 15.53 1.72
C TRP A 23 11.76 14.99 2.26
N PHE A 24 12.17 13.80 1.86
CA PHE A 24 13.41 13.18 2.34
C PHE A 24 14.66 13.63 1.60
N VAL A 25 14.53 14.08 0.34
CA VAL A 25 15.67 14.45 -0.51
C VAL A 25 15.70 15.96 -0.70
N PRO A 26 16.79 16.64 -0.26
CA PRO A 26 17.01 18.07 -0.51
C PRO A 26 16.90 18.39 -2.00
N GLU A 27 16.39 19.57 -2.33
CA GLU A 27 16.06 19.95 -3.71
C GLU A 27 17.27 19.83 -4.66
N GLU A 28 18.45 20.19 -4.16
CA GLU A 28 19.74 20.10 -4.85
C GLU A 28 20.22 18.67 -5.12
N GLU A 29 19.71 17.67 -4.39
CA GLU A 29 20.05 16.25 -4.53
C GLU A 29 18.99 15.45 -5.31
N ARG A 30 17.92 16.12 -5.77
CA ARG A 30 16.84 15.44 -6.49
C ARG A 30 17.27 15.08 -7.91
N HIS A 31 16.95 13.86 -8.31
CA HIS A 31 17.27 13.33 -9.62
C HIS A 31 16.09 12.57 -10.23
N ASP A 32 15.70 12.94 -11.45
CA ASP A 32 14.63 12.25 -12.19
C ASP A 32 14.89 10.75 -12.35
N SER A 33 16.16 10.36 -12.50
CA SER A 33 16.57 8.95 -12.58
C SER A 33 16.29 8.19 -11.29
N ALA A 34 16.42 8.84 -10.12
CA ALA A 34 16.09 8.25 -8.83
C ALA A 34 14.57 8.09 -8.68
N VAL A 35 13.79 9.10 -9.08
CA VAL A 35 12.32 9.04 -9.08
C VAL A 35 11.81 7.92 -9.97
N GLY A 36 12.34 7.81 -11.20
CA GLY A 36 11.98 6.75 -12.14
C GLY A 36 12.24 5.35 -11.56
N ARG A 37 13.46 5.11 -11.05
CA ARG A 37 13.84 3.84 -10.41
C ARG A 37 12.98 3.53 -9.17
N ASN A 38 12.64 4.51 -8.35
CA ASN A 38 11.78 4.29 -7.18
C ASN A 38 10.37 3.88 -7.60
N ARG A 39 9.81 4.53 -8.64
CA ARG A 39 8.50 4.18 -9.23
C ARG A 39 8.50 2.77 -9.83
N GLU A 40 9.54 2.38 -10.56
CA GLU A 40 9.69 1.03 -11.10
C GLU A 40 9.74 -0.02 -9.99
N ASN A 41 10.56 0.22 -8.97
CA ASN A 41 10.67 -0.66 -7.80
C ASN A 41 9.34 -0.80 -7.07
N LEU A 42 8.62 0.31 -6.86
CA LEU A 42 7.31 0.27 -6.21
C LEU A 42 6.27 -0.46 -7.08
N SER A 43 6.28 -0.27 -8.41
CA SER A 43 5.39 -1.01 -9.31
C SER A 43 5.66 -2.51 -9.26
N ALA A 44 6.93 -2.93 -9.24
CA ALA A 44 7.30 -4.34 -9.10
C ALA A 44 6.83 -4.93 -7.77
N GLU A 45 7.02 -4.19 -6.67
CA GLU A 45 6.55 -4.58 -5.34
C GLU A 45 5.01 -4.71 -5.31
N LEU A 46 4.27 -3.72 -5.80
CA LEU A 46 2.80 -3.76 -5.83
C LEU A 46 2.27 -4.94 -6.67
N LYS A 47 2.92 -5.28 -7.78
CA LYS A 47 2.60 -6.47 -8.59
C LYS A 47 2.85 -7.77 -7.82
N LEU A 48 3.92 -7.83 -7.02
CA LEU A 48 4.18 -8.97 -6.14
C LEU A 48 3.05 -9.13 -5.12
N TRP A 49 2.62 -8.07 -4.46
CA TRP A 49 1.49 -8.10 -3.51
C TRP A 49 0.17 -8.48 -4.18
N GLU A 50 -0.08 -7.97 -5.38
CA GLU A 50 -1.24 -8.36 -6.20
C GLU A 50 -1.23 -9.88 -6.50
N SER A 51 -0.06 -10.45 -6.80
CA SER A 51 0.11 -11.90 -7.02
C SER A 51 -0.08 -12.74 -5.75
N TYR A 52 0.32 -12.22 -4.58
CA TYR A 52 0.07 -12.90 -3.31
C TYR A 52 -1.42 -13.03 -3.04
N LEU A 53 -2.20 -12.03 -3.44
CA LEU A 53 -3.65 -12.01 -3.29
C LEU A 53 -4.39 -12.86 -4.34
N GLU A 54 -3.72 -13.37 -5.36
CA GLU A 54 -4.29 -14.31 -6.32
C GLU A 54 -4.51 -15.70 -5.70
N ASN A 55 -3.61 -16.08 -4.78
CA ASN A 55 -3.57 -17.41 -4.19
C ASN A 55 -4.36 -17.53 -2.89
N VAL A 56 -5.04 -16.46 -2.44
CA VAL A 56 -5.90 -16.48 -1.26
C VAL A 56 -7.36 -16.71 -1.68
N ALA A 57 -8.04 -17.59 -0.95
CA ALA A 57 -9.45 -17.85 -1.20
C ALA A 57 -10.28 -16.57 -1.05
N ALA A 58 -11.39 -16.47 -1.79
CA ALA A 58 -12.26 -15.30 -1.73
C ALA A 58 -12.74 -15.05 -0.28
N GLY A 59 -12.56 -13.82 0.21
CA GLY A 59 -12.92 -13.46 1.59
C GLY A 59 -11.89 -13.87 2.64
N SER A 60 -10.74 -14.43 2.23
CA SER A 60 -9.63 -14.73 3.12
C SER A 60 -8.62 -13.58 3.19
N TYR A 61 -7.74 -13.70 4.18
CA TYR A 61 -6.69 -12.76 4.53
C TYR A 61 -5.32 -13.24 4.00
N LEU A 62 -4.26 -12.43 4.16
CA LEU A 62 -2.94 -12.68 3.55
C LEU A 62 -2.31 -14.03 3.91
N ALA A 63 -2.70 -14.61 5.05
CA ALA A 63 -2.22 -15.90 5.53
C ALA A 63 -3.37 -16.83 5.93
N GLY A 64 -4.53 -16.74 5.26
CA GLY A 64 -5.73 -17.51 5.57
C GLY A 64 -6.66 -16.76 6.51
N ALA A 65 -6.64 -17.10 7.80
CA ALA A 65 -7.37 -16.33 8.82
C ALA A 65 -6.70 -14.97 9.10
N PHE A 66 -7.48 -14.01 9.62
CA PHE A 66 -6.95 -12.69 9.98
C PHE A 66 -5.80 -12.85 10.99
N SER A 67 -4.66 -12.24 10.68
CA SER A 67 -3.43 -12.45 11.43
C SER A 67 -2.58 -11.19 11.52
N LEU A 68 -1.43 -11.27 12.20
CA LEU A 68 -0.45 -10.19 12.24
C LEU A 68 0.05 -9.78 10.85
N ALA A 69 0.04 -10.68 9.87
CA ALA A 69 0.38 -10.32 8.49
C ALA A 69 -0.55 -9.21 7.96
N ASP A 70 -1.84 -9.30 8.26
CA ASP A 70 -2.83 -8.30 7.86
C ASP A 70 -2.72 -7.02 8.66
N VAL A 71 -2.46 -7.13 9.97
CA VAL A 71 -2.27 -5.98 10.85
C VAL A 71 -1.10 -5.11 10.37
N VAL A 72 -0.02 -5.72 9.88
CA VAL A 72 1.17 -5.00 9.40
C VAL A 72 1.04 -4.56 7.94
N ALA A 73 0.44 -5.38 7.07
CA ALA A 73 0.33 -5.06 5.64
C ALA A 73 -0.81 -4.07 5.33
N PHE A 74 -1.95 -4.19 6.01
CA PHE A 74 -3.14 -3.41 5.66
C PHE A 74 -2.93 -1.89 5.74
N PRO A 75 -2.26 -1.33 6.76
CA PRO A 75 -1.97 0.10 6.80
C PRO A 75 -1.25 0.57 5.53
N ASN A 76 -0.29 -0.20 5.02
CA ASN A 76 0.45 0.11 3.79
C ASN A 76 -0.44 0.07 2.54
N VAL A 77 -1.35 -0.91 2.45
CA VAL A 77 -2.31 -0.98 1.34
C VAL A 77 -3.30 0.19 1.39
N ALA A 78 -3.84 0.50 2.58
CA ALA A 78 -4.73 1.65 2.77
C ALA A 78 -4.02 2.96 2.43
N TYR A 79 -2.75 3.06 2.82
CA TYR A 79 -1.87 4.18 2.52
C TYR A 79 -1.65 4.33 1.00
N ALA A 80 -1.37 3.25 0.28
CA ALA A 80 -1.23 3.29 -1.18
C ALA A 80 -2.51 3.82 -1.87
N PHE A 81 -3.69 3.36 -1.46
CA PHE A 81 -4.97 3.88 -1.99
C PHE A 81 -5.24 5.34 -1.58
N ARG A 82 -4.83 5.75 -0.37
CA ARG A 82 -4.87 7.15 0.06
C ARG A 82 -3.98 8.05 -0.81
N PHE A 83 -2.92 7.52 -1.42
CA PHE A 83 -2.03 8.25 -2.32
C PHE A 83 -2.30 7.99 -3.81
N GLY A 84 -3.50 7.50 -4.14
CA GLY A 84 -4.01 7.48 -5.51
C GLY A 84 -3.76 6.18 -6.27
N LEU A 85 -3.38 5.09 -5.61
CA LEU A 85 -3.18 3.80 -6.28
C LEU A 85 -4.45 3.39 -7.07
N SER A 86 -4.27 3.04 -8.34
CA SER A 86 -5.39 2.69 -9.21
C SER A 86 -5.99 1.33 -8.86
N ALA A 87 -7.24 1.33 -8.40
CA ALA A 87 -7.99 0.09 -8.16
C ALA A 87 -8.26 -0.72 -9.44
N GLY A 88 -8.17 -0.11 -10.63
CA GLY A 88 -8.31 -0.80 -11.91
C GLY A 88 -7.07 -1.58 -12.30
N LYS A 89 -5.87 -1.04 -12.00
CA LYS A 89 -4.59 -1.73 -12.25
C LYS A 89 -4.28 -2.79 -11.19
N TYR A 90 -4.74 -2.60 -9.95
CA TYR A 90 -4.50 -3.50 -8.81
C TYR A 90 -5.82 -3.98 -8.17
N PRO A 91 -6.66 -4.73 -8.91
CA PRO A 91 -8.01 -5.10 -8.46
C PRO A 91 -8.04 -6.04 -7.24
N LYS A 92 -7.07 -6.93 -7.07
CA LYS A 92 -7.00 -7.87 -5.93
C LYS A 92 -6.61 -7.10 -4.66
N LEU A 93 -5.63 -6.21 -4.73
CA LEU A 93 -5.32 -5.26 -3.66
C LEU A 93 -6.52 -4.38 -3.32
N ALA A 94 -7.26 -3.89 -4.32
CA ALA A 94 -8.47 -3.10 -4.08
C ALA A 94 -9.57 -3.91 -3.38
N LYS A 95 -9.73 -5.19 -3.74
CA LYS A 95 -10.66 -6.10 -3.05
C LYS A 95 -10.24 -6.36 -1.61
N TYR A 96 -8.96 -6.62 -1.37
CA TYR A 96 -8.39 -6.79 -0.03
C TYR A 96 -8.58 -5.53 0.82
N TYR A 97 -8.28 -4.36 0.27
CA TYR A 97 -8.51 -3.06 0.91
C TYR A 97 -9.98 -2.89 1.34
N ARG A 98 -10.93 -3.15 0.42
CA ARG A 98 -12.37 -3.03 0.71
C ARG A 98 -12.83 -4.04 1.76
N LEU A 99 -12.29 -5.25 1.77
CA LEU A 99 -12.61 -6.26 2.77
C LEU A 99 -12.20 -5.80 4.18
N LEU A 100 -10.98 -5.28 4.32
CA LEU A 100 -10.41 -4.96 5.63
C LEU A 100 -10.81 -3.58 6.16
N LYS A 101 -10.98 -2.56 5.29
CA LYS A 101 -11.38 -1.21 5.72
C LYS A 101 -12.68 -1.22 6.53
N ASP A 102 -13.53 -2.22 6.31
CA ASP A 102 -14.83 -2.33 6.96
C ASP A 102 -14.81 -3.08 8.31
N ARG A 103 -13.67 -3.68 8.68
CA ARG A 103 -13.49 -4.38 9.95
C ARG A 103 -13.58 -3.40 11.13
N ALA A 104 -14.30 -3.78 12.19
CA ALA A 104 -14.51 -2.93 13.37
C ALA A 104 -13.20 -2.39 13.97
N SER A 105 -12.18 -3.24 14.11
CA SER A 105 -10.86 -2.83 14.65
C SER A 105 -10.13 -1.83 13.76
N ILE A 106 -10.35 -1.89 12.44
CA ILE A 106 -9.75 -0.96 11.49
C ILE A 106 -10.50 0.37 11.50
N LYS A 107 -11.84 0.35 11.55
CA LYS A 107 -12.62 1.59 11.70
C LYS A 107 -12.27 2.33 12.99
N SER A 108 -12.07 1.60 14.10
CA SER A 108 -11.72 2.22 15.39
C SER A 108 -10.30 2.78 15.44
N SER A 109 -9.41 2.32 14.56
CA SER A 109 -8.01 2.79 14.47
C SER A 109 -7.74 3.65 13.24
N TRP A 110 -8.78 3.98 12.45
CA TRP A 110 -8.63 4.74 11.23
C TRP A 110 -8.11 6.14 11.55
N PRO A 111 -7.11 6.67 10.82
CA PRO A 111 -6.59 8.00 11.09
C PRO A 111 -7.71 9.07 10.97
N PRO A 112 -8.05 9.79 12.05
CA PRO A 112 -9.20 10.72 12.03
C PRO A 112 -9.03 11.84 10.99
N HIS A 113 -7.78 12.28 10.78
CA HIS A 113 -7.43 13.32 9.81
C HIS A 113 -7.57 12.88 8.34
N TRP A 114 -7.84 11.60 8.05
CA TRP A 114 -8.14 11.14 6.69
C TRP A 114 -9.62 11.32 6.31
N LEU A 115 -10.53 11.46 7.27
CA LEU A 115 -11.97 11.60 7.01
C LEU A 115 -12.36 12.92 6.30
N PRO A 116 -11.76 14.09 6.62
CA PRO A 116 -12.13 15.36 5.99
C PRO A 116 -11.68 15.51 4.53
N SER A 117 -10.72 14.69 4.08
CA SER A 117 -10.15 14.73 2.73
C SER A 117 -10.34 13.35 2.10
N PRO A 118 -11.54 13.01 1.59
CA PRO A 118 -11.78 11.70 0.99
C PRO A 118 -11.01 11.51 -0.34
N GLN A 119 -10.75 12.60 -1.07
CA GLN A 119 -9.77 12.59 -2.16
C GLN A 119 -8.37 12.48 -1.58
N GLY A 120 -7.70 11.40 -1.96
CA GLY A 120 -6.28 11.13 -1.75
C GLY A 120 -5.33 12.24 -2.22
N TYR A 121 -4.05 11.96 -2.05
CA TYR A 121 -3.04 12.57 -2.92
C TYR A 121 -2.99 11.77 -4.23
N ASP A 122 -2.48 12.39 -5.29
CA ASP A 122 -2.44 11.81 -6.63
C ASP A 122 -1.07 11.20 -6.99
N ILE A 123 -0.15 11.08 -6.03
CA ILE A 123 1.25 10.74 -6.27
C ILE A 123 1.42 9.39 -7.01
N LEU A 124 0.55 8.42 -6.71
CA LEU A 124 0.60 7.06 -7.25
C LEU A 124 -0.41 6.80 -8.38
N LYS A 125 -1.14 7.82 -8.87
CA LYS A 125 -2.20 7.61 -9.88
C LYS A 125 -1.72 7.00 -11.20
N ASP A 126 -0.46 7.31 -11.54
CA ASP A 126 0.16 6.88 -12.80
C ASP A 126 0.91 5.54 -12.69
N LEU A 127 1.09 5.00 -11.47
CA LEU A 127 1.68 3.67 -11.23
C LEU A 127 0.77 2.52 -11.65
#